data_AF-A0A238H4T1-F1
#
_entry.id   AF-A0A238H4T1-F1
#
_cell.length_a   1.000
_cell.length_b   1.000
_cell.length_c   1.000
_cell.angle_alpha   90.00
_cell.angle_beta   90.00
_cell.angle_gamma   90.00
#
_symmetry.space_group_name_H-M   'P 1'
#
loop_
_entity.id
_entity.type
_entity.pdbx_description
1 polymer ?
#
loop_
_entity_poly.entity_id
_entity_poly.type
_entity_poly.pdbx_seq_one_letter_code
_entity_poly.pdbx_strand_id
1 'polypeptide(L)'
;MLVDYAESLAIANGRSLEGEPAKLIARALEIDPKNPKVLAFAGAVAFNRSDYKSTLQYWNTLLQVEPADSPLSQKIRGAIVRVRQLAGLPPDADVAPVASRPK
;
A
#
# COMPACT_ATOMS: atom_id res chain seq x y z
N MET A 1 16.73 4.86 -2.02
CA MET A 1 16.50 3.46 -1.58
C MET A 1 15.92 2.64 -2.74
N LEU A 2 15.90 1.30 -2.66
CA LEU A 2 15.39 0.42 -3.73
C LEU A 2 13.95 0.78 -4.18
N VAL A 3 13.15 1.30 -3.26
CA VAL A 3 11.77 1.73 -3.52
C VAL A 3 11.69 3.03 -4.35
N ASP A 4 12.56 4.01 -4.11
CA ASP A 4 12.63 5.24 -4.94
C ASP A 4 13.05 4.92 -6.38
N TYR A 5 13.90 3.90 -6.52
CA TYR A 5 14.33 3.42 -7.82
C TYR A 5 13.20 2.67 -8.55
N ALA A 6 12.46 1.81 -7.85
CA ALA A 6 11.26 1.16 -8.38
C ALA A 6 10.17 2.16 -8.78
N GLU A 7 9.99 3.24 -8.00
CA GLU A 7 9.05 4.35 -8.30
C GLU A 7 9.45 5.08 -9.59
N SER A 8 10.74 5.39 -9.74
CA SER A 8 11.27 6.05 -10.95
C SER A 8 11.16 5.16 -12.19
N LEU A 9 11.43 3.86 -12.05
CA LEU A 9 11.25 2.85 -13.10
C LEU A 9 9.79 2.66 -13.49
N ALA A 10 8.86 2.72 -12.53
CA ALA A 10 7.44 2.64 -12.82
C ALA A 10 6.98 3.86 -13.62
N ILE A 11 7.39 5.07 -13.24
CA ILE A 11 7.08 6.30 -13.99
C ILE A 11 7.62 6.20 -15.43
N ALA A 12 8.84 5.69 -15.59
CA ALA A 12 9.45 5.48 -16.91
C ALA A 12 8.74 4.39 -17.74
N ASN A 13 8.17 3.36 -17.11
CA ASN A 13 7.44 2.26 -17.77
C ASN A 13 5.91 2.46 -17.76
N GLY A 14 5.44 3.70 -17.92
CA GLY A 14 4.00 3.98 -18.05
C GLY A 14 3.19 3.73 -16.77
N ARG A 15 3.82 3.89 -15.60
CA ARG A 15 3.30 3.63 -14.24
C ARG A 15 3.08 2.15 -13.92
N SER A 16 3.68 1.22 -14.66
CA SER A 16 3.64 -0.19 -14.31
C SER A 16 4.68 -0.55 -13.26
N LEU A 17 4.23 -1.16 -12.17
CA LEU A 17 5.10 -1.75 -11.13
C LEU A 17 5.38 -3.24 -11.41
N GLU A 18 4.98 -3.76 -12.56
CA GLU A 18 5.15 -5.15 -12.93
C GLU A 18 6.55 -5.45 -13.48
N GLY A 19 7.00 -6.71 -13.34
CA GLY A 19 8.32 -7.13 -13.80
C GLY A 19 9.43 -6.81 -12.81
N GLU A 20 10.44 -6.05 -13.24
CA GLU A 20 11.63 -5.73 -12.46
C GLU A 20 11.35 -4.88 -11.20
N PRO A 21 10.49 -3.84 -11.23
CA PRO A 21 10.11 -3.07 -10.04
C PRO A 21 9.51 -3.94 -8.93
N ALA A 22 8.63 -4.89 -9.28
CA ALA A 22 8.06 -5.83 -8.31
C ALA A 22 9.14 -6.69 -7.63
N LYS A 23 10.16 -7.14 -8.37
CA LYS A 23 11.29 -7.90 -7.80
C LYS A 23 12.10 -7.06 -6.83
N LEU A 24 12.33 -5.78 -7.15
CA LEU A 24 13.05 -4.85 -6.28
C LEU A 24 12.25 -4.54 -5.01
N ILE A 25 10.93 -4.38 -5.12
CA ILE A 25 10.03 -4.19 -3.97
C ILE A 25 10.03 -5.43 -3.08
N ALA A 26 9.96 -6.63 -3.66
CA ALA A 26 10.03 -7.88 -2.90
C ALA A 26 11.35 -7.99 -2.12
N ARG A 27 12.49 -7.70 -2.75
CA ARG A 27 13.79 -7.66 -2.04
C ARG A 27 13.84 -6.59 -0.96
N ALA A 28 13.26 -5.42 -1.21
CA ALA A 28 13.21 -4.36 -0.20
C ALA A 28 12.37 -4.79 1.01
N LEU A 29 11.35 -5.63 0.81
CA LEU A 29 10.52 -6.19 1.88
C LEU A 29 11.28 -7.23 2.71
N GLU A 30 12.18 -8.00 2.08
CA GLU A 30 13.07 -8.93 2.80
C GLU A 30 14.09 -8.18 3.68
N ILE A 31 14.56 -7.02 3.23
CA ILE A 31 15.53 -6.20 3.97
C ILE A 31 14.86 -5.44 5.13
N ASP A 32 13.72 -4.80 4.85
CA ASP A 32 12.98 -4.02 5.84
C ASP A 32 11.47 -4.26 5.70
N PRO A 33 10.95 -5.32 6.33
CA PRO A 33 9.55 -5.70 6.23
C PRO A 33 8.59 -4.72 6.92
N LYS A 34 9.12 -3.82 7.75
CA LYS A 34 8.34 -2.79 8.45
C LYS A 34 8.47 -1.42 7.80
N ASN A 35 9.17 -1.31 6.68
CA ASN A 35 9.29 -0.05 5.97
C ASN A 35 7.93 0.34 5.37
N PRO A 36 7.35 1.47 5.78
CA PRO A 36 6.03 1.87 5.29
C PRO A 36 6.04 2.18 3.80
N LYS A 37 7.16 2.66 3.25
CA LYS A 37 7.27 2.87 1.80
C LYS A 37 7.24 1.52 1.07
N VAL A 38 8.01 0.53 1.52
CA VAL A 38 8.01 -0.81 0.90
C VAL A 38 6.62 -1.44 0.94
N LEU A 39 5.94 -1.38 2.09
CA LEU A 39 4.59 -1.91 2.26
C LEU A 39 3.57 -1.23 1.33
N ALA A 40 3.69 0.09 1.12
CA ALA A 40 2.83 0.83 0.20
C ALA A 40 2.97 0.30 -1.23
N PHE A 41 4.21 0.15 -1.70
CA PHE A 41 4.51 -0.33 -3.05
C PHE A 41 4.21 -1.82 -3.24
N ALA A 42 4.45 -2.65 -2.22
CA ALA A 42 4.09 -4.08 -2.26
C ALA A 42 2.57 -4.25 -2.43
N GLY A 43 1.76 -3.47 -1.70
CA GLY A 43 0.31 -3.47 -1.90
C GLY A 43 -0.11 -2.91 -3.25
N ALA A 44 0.57 -1.89 -3.80
CA ALA A 44 0.29 -1.39 -5.14
C ALA A 44 0.59 -2.42 -6.25
N VAL A 45 1.67 -3.20 -6.11
CA VAL A 45 1.99 -4.33 -7.01
C VAL A 45 0.89 -5.40 -6.94
N ALA A 46 0.46 -5.77 -5.72
CA ALA A 46 -0.63 -6.73 -5.54
C ALA A 46 -1.94 -6.21 -6.13
N PHE A 47 -2.24 -4.92 -5.98
CA PHE A 47 -3.43 -4.28 -6.51
C PHE A 47 -3.48 -4.33 -8.04
N ASN A 48 -2.37 -4.04 -8.70
CA ASN A 48 -2.27 -4.12 -10.17
C ASN A 48 -2.51 -5.54 -10.69
N ARG A 49 -2.20 -6.56 -9.88
CA ARG A 49 -2.46 -7.97 -10.19
C ARG A 49 -3.87 -8.44 -9.82
N SER A 50 -4.74 -7.51 -9.40
CA SER A 50 -6.07 -7.80 -8.84
C SER A 50 -6.03 -8.72 -7.61
N ASP A 51 -4.87 -8.84 -6.94
CA ASP A 51 -4.73 -9.57 -5.68
C ASP A 51 -5.12 -8.64 -4.53
N TYR A 52 -6.42 -8.42 -4.39
CA TYR A 52 -6.97 -7.56 -3.35
C TYR A 52 -6.68 -8.09 -1.95
N LYS A 53 -6.54 -9.41 -1.78
CA LYS A 53 -6.22 -10.02 -0.48
C LYS A 53 -4.84 -9.60 -0.01
N SER A 54 -3.81 -9.80 -0.84
CA SER A 54 -2.44 -9.39 -0.50
C SER A 54 -2.32 -7.87 -0.39
N THR A 55 -3.04 -7.12 -1.23
CA THR A 55 -3.10 -5.65 -1.16
C THR A 55 -3.54 -5.18 0.22
N LEU A 56 -4.65 -5.72 0.73
CA LEU A 56 -5.18 -5.36 2.05
C LEU A 56 -4.23 -5.76 3.17
N GLN A 57 -3.52 -6.89 3.05
CA GLN A 57 -2.55 -7.30 4.06
C GLN A 57 -1.40 -6.29 4.18
N TYR A 58 -0.72 -5.96 3.06
CA TYR A 58 0.42 -5.03 3.09
C TYR A 58 0.02 -3.65 3.58
N TRP A 59 -1.11 -3.13 3.12
CA TRP A 59 -1.59 -1.81 3.49
C TRP A 59 -2.13 -1.75 4.92
N ASN A 60 -2.72 -2.82 5.45
CA ASN A 60 -3.05 -2.88 6.88
C ASN A 60 -1.79 -2.93 7.76
N THR A 61 -0.76 -3.69 7.37
CA THR A 61 0.52 -3.67 8.09
C THR A 61 1.15 -2.28 8.05
N LEU A 62 1.07 -1.58 6.92
CA LEU A 62 1.52 -0.18 6.82
C LEU A 62 0.85 0.71 7.87
N LEU A 63 -0.47 0.60 8.02
CA LEU A 63 -1.22 1.40 9.00
C LEU A 63 -0.91 1.04 10.46
N GLN A 64 -0.30 -0.11 10.71
CA GLN A 64 0.18 -0.50 12.05
C GLN A 64 1.58 0.06 12.35
N VAL A 65 2.40 0.31 11.32
CA VAL A 65 3.77 0.85 11.49
C VAL A 65 3.82 2.38 11.39
N GLU A 66 2.94 2.99 10.60
CA GLU A 66 2.87 4.44 10.45
C GLU A 66 1.87 5.08 11.42
N PRO A 67 2.15 6.31 11.89
CA PRO A 67 1.17 7.10 12.63
C PRO A 67 -0.13 7.26 11.84
N ALA A 68 -1.27 7.16 12.51
CA ALA A 68 -2.59 7.31 11.87
C ALA A 68 -2.80 8.69 11.22
N ASP A 69 -2.13 9.72 11.74
CA ASP A 69 -2.15 11.10 11.23
C ASP A 69 -1.16 11.34 10.07
N SER A 70 -0.35 10.34 9.71
CA SER A 70 0.58 10.45 8.58
C SER A 70 -0.21 10.66 7.28
N PRO A 71 0.23 11.58 6.40
CA PRO A 71 -0.36 11.72 5.06
C PRO A 71 -0.36 10.42 4.27
N LEU A 72 0.63 9.54 4.51
CA LEU A 72 0.68 8.22 3.91
C LEU A 72 -0.46 7.33 4.44
N SER A 73 -0.67 7.28 5.75
CA SER A 73 -1.77 6.53 6.37
C SER A 73 -3.14 6.97 5.85
N GLN A 74 -3.38 8.28 5.72
CA GLN A 74 -4.63 8.80 5.16
C GLN A 74 -4.87 8.35 3.71
N LYS A 75 -3.83 8.42 2.87
CA LYS A 75 -3.89 7.93 1.48
C LYS A 75 -4.18 6.44 1.42
N ILE A 76 -3.51 5.65 2.25
CA ILE A 76 -3.65 4.19 2.28
C ILE A 76 -5.04 3.76 2.78
N ARG A 77 -5.59 4.44 3.80
CA ARG A 77 -6.97 4.21 4.26
C ARG A 77 -7.98 4.40 3.11
N GLY A 78 -7.86 5.49 2.36
CA GLY A 78 -8.72 5.74 1.18
C GLY A 78 -8.54 4.69 0.08
N ALA A 79 -7.31 4.23 -0.15
CA ALA A 79 -7.02 3.16 -1.10
C ALA A 79 -7.62 1.81 -0.67
N ILE A 80 -7.53 1.45 0.60
CA ILE A 80 -8.14 0.22 1.15
C ILE A 80 -9.65 0.21 0.93
N VAL A 81 -10.35 1.33 1.17
CA VAL A 81 -11.80 1.42 0.91
C VAL A 81 -12.11 1.09 -0.56
N ARG A 82 -11.35 1.66 -1.50
CA ARG A 82 -11.51 1.37 -2.93
C ARG A 82 -11.24 -0.10 -3.26
N VAL A 83 -10.18 -0.69 -2.71
CA VAL A 83 -9.84 -2.11 -2.91
C VAL A 83 -10.95 -3.02 -2.43
N ARG A 84 -11.53 -2.75 -1.25
CA ARG A 84 -12.63 -3.55 -0.72
C ARG A 84 -13.88 -3.45 -1.59
N GLN A 85 -14.21 -2.25 -2.09
CA GLN A 85 -15.31 -2.08 -3.04
C GLN A 85 -15.10 -2.91 -4.31
N LEU A 86 -13.89 -2.90 -4.88
CA LEU A 86 -13.55 -3.71 -6.06
C LEU A 86 -13.58 -5.22 -5.76
N ALA A 87 -13.21 -5.61 -4.55
CA ALA A 87 -13.26 -6.99 -4.08
C ALA A 87 -14.66 -7.46 -3.66
N GLY A 88 -15.68 -6.59 -3.69
CA GLY A 88 -17.02 -6.90 -3.17
C GLY A 88 -17.07 -7.11 -1.64
N LEU A 89 -16.08 -6.61 -0.91
CA LEU A 89 -15.98 -6.73 0.54
C LEU A 89 -16.63 -5.52 1.24
N PRO A 90 -17.24 -5.73 2.42
CA PRO A 90 -17.76 -4.62 3.22
C PRO A 90 -16.63 -3.67 3.64
N PRO A 91 -16.89 -2.37 3.78
CA PRO A 91 -15.89 -1.40 4.25
C PRO A 91 -15.31 -1.83 5.60
N ASP A 92 -14.01 -1.65 5.77
CA ASP A 92 -13.34 -1.97 7.03
C ASP A 92 -13.62 -0.88 8.06
N ALA A 93 -14.21 -1.24 9.20
CA ALA A 93 -14.50 -0.32 10.28
C ALA A 93 -13.21 0.18 10.97
N ASP A 94 -12.13 -0.61 10.93
CA ASP A 94 -10.85 -0.29 11.59
C ASP A 94 -10.01 0.70 10.76
N VAL A 95 -10.23 0.68 9.44
CA VAL A 95 -9.50 1.47 8.45
C VAL A 95 -10.24 2.77 8.10
N ALA A 96 -11.43 2.99 8.68
CA ALA A 96 -12.19 4.22 8.50
C ALA A 96 -11.28 5.45 8.69
N PRO A 97 -11.42 6.51 7.87
CA PRO A 97 -10.72 7.75 8.13
C PRO A 97 -11.03 8.14 9.58
N VAL A 98 -10.00 8.58 10.32
CA VAL A 98 -10.16 9.17 11.66
C VAL A 98 -11.05 10.40 11.49
N ALA A 99 -12.36 10.18 11.45
CA ALA A 99 -13.36 11.21 11.62
C ALA A 99 -13.11 11.73 13.03
N SER A 100 -12.70 13.01 13.09
CA SER A 100 -12.40 13.76 14.29
C SER A 100 -13.32 13.33 15.42
N ARG A 101 -12.78 12.64 16.43
CA ARG A 101 -13.50 12.42 17.69
C ARG A 101 -13.84 13.81 18.23
N PRO A 102 -15.12 14.21 18.36
CA PRO A 102 -15.43 15.42 19.08
C PRO A 102 -15.04 15.19 20.55
N LYS A 103 -14.43 16.21 21.17
CA LYS A 103 -14.13 16.25 22.59
C LYS A 103 -15.41 16.32 23.41
#